data_AF-A0A9D8F1Z1-F1
#
_entry.id   AF-A0A9D8F1Z1-F1
#
_cell.length_a   1.000
_cell.length_b   1.000
_cell.length_c   1.000
_cell.angle_alpha   90.00
_cell.angle_beta   90.00
_cell.angle_gamma   90.00
#
_symmetry.space_group_name_H-M   'P 1'
#
loop_
_entity.id
_entity.type
_entity.pdbx_description
1 polymer ?
#
loop_
_entity_poly.entity_id
_entity_poly.type
_entity_poly.pdbx_seq_one_letter_code
_entity_poly.pdbx_strand_id
1 'polypeptide(L)' 'MFSLFGPIGLPEMLIILAIVILIFGANRLPELGKGIGSGIKNFKASMKDSAEEK' A
#
# COMPACT_ATOMS: atom_id res chain seq x y z
N MET A 1 10.42 -1.37 31.73
CA MET A 1 11.68 -0.74 31.28
C MET A 1 12.64 -1.90 30.95
N PHE A 2 12.58 -2.57 29.79
CA PHE A 2 13.21 -2.21 28.51
C PHE A 2 12.67 -3.13 27.39
N SER A 3 11.42 -2.92 26.95
CA SER A 3 10.94 -3.49 25.66
C SER A 3 11.30 -2.57 24.49
N LEU A 4 12.28 -1.69 24.67
CA LEU A 4 12.58 -0.53 23.82
C LEU A 4 13.05 -0.90 22.39
N PHE A 5 13.26 -2.19 22.10
CA PHE A 5 13.71 -2.70 20.79
C PHE A 5 13.01 -4.03 20.41
N GLY A 6 11.74 -4.22 20.81
CA GLY A 6 10.89 -5.26 20.24
C GLY A 6 10.47 -4.92 18.80
N PRO A 7 10.12 -5.90 17.95
CA PRO A 7 9.82 -5.67 16.53
C PRO A 7 8.83 -4.53 16.40
N ILE A 8 9.21 -3.50 15.63
CA ILE A 8 8.45 -2.27 15.36
C ILE A 8 6.96 -2.54 15.56
N GLY A 9 6.44 -2.12 16.71
CA GLY A 9 5.09 -2.47 17.10
C GLY A 9 4.08 -1.81 16.17
N LEU A 10 2.84 -2.28 16.24
CA LEU A 10 1.71 -1.58 15.63
C LEU A 10 1.67 -0.06 15.97
N PRO A 11 2.03 0.40 17.19
CA PRO A 11 2.07 1.82 17.52
C PRO A 11 3.07 2.61 16.68
N GLU A 12 4.30 2.13 16.53
CA GLU A 12 5.34 2.81 15.76
C GLU A 12 4.99 2.88 14.27
N MET A 13 4.41 1.82 13.70
CA MET A 13 3.93 1.84 12.31
C MET A 13 2.81 2.87 12.10
N LEU A 14 1.89 3.02 13.06
CA LEU A 14 0.84 4.04 12.99
C LEU A 14 1.40 5.47 13.04
N ILE A 15 2.43 5.71 13.87
CA ILE A 15 3.10 7.02 13.92
C ILE A 15 3.79 7.34 12.59
N ILE A 16 4.50 6.37 12.00
CA ILE A 16 5.12 6.55 10.68
C ILE A 16 4.04 6.85 9.64
N LEU A 17 2.94 6.09 9.62
CA LEU A 17 1.83 6.31 8.70
C LEU A 17 1.21 7.70 8.87
N ALA A 18 1.06 8.18 10.11
CA ALA A 18 0.55 9.51 10.39
C ALA A 18 1.48 10.61 9.86
N ILE A 19 2.81 10.45 9.99
CA ILE A 19 3.79 11.38 9.43
C ILE A 19 3.73 11.39 7.90
N VAL A 20 3.66 10.21 7.27
CA VAL A 20 3.50 10.09 5.82
C VAL A 20 2.22 10.79 5.35
N ILE A 21 1.11 10.60 6.06
CA ILE A 21 -0.16 11.29 5.77
C ILE A 21 -0.05 12.80 5.96
N LEU A 22 0.73 13.31 6.92
CA LEU A 22 0.95 14.74 7.09
C LEU A 22 1.75 15.35 5.94
N ILE A 23 2.78 14.66 5.45
CA ILE A 23 3.65 15.15 4.36
C ILE A 23 2.92 15.07 3.01
N PHE A 24 2.30 13.92 2.72
CA PHE A 24 1.64 13.68 1.44
C PHE A 24 0.19 14.15 1.42
N GLY A 25 -0.46 14.28 2.57
CA GLY A 25 -1.89 14.54 2.70
C GLY A 25 -2.72 13.24 2.67
N ALA A 26 -3.80 13.21 3.45
CA ALA A 26 -4.69 12.05 3.57
C ALA A 26 -5.33 11.59 2.24
N ASN A 27 -5.43 12.50 1.27
CA ASN A 27 -6.03 12.22 -0.04
C ASN A 27 -5.05 11.58 -1.05
N ARG A 28 -3.73 11.75 -0.88
CA ARG A 28 -2.74 11.24 -1.83
C ARG A 28 -2.55 9.73 -1.73
N LEU A 29 -2.56 9.15 -0.53
CA LEU A 29 -2.43 7.69 -0.38
C LEU A 29 -3.55 6.91 -1.11
N PRO A 30 -4.84 7.25 -0.95
CA PRO A 30 -5.93 6.61 -1.69
C PRO A 30 -5.83 6.83 -3.21
N GLU A 31 -5.40 8.01 -3.65
CA GLU A 31 -5.24 8.34 -5.07
C GLU A 31 -4.15 7.47 -5.73
N LEU A 32 -3.00 7.35 -5.08
CA LEU A 32 -1.91 6.46 -5.49
C LEU A 32 -2.36 4.99 -5.47
N GLY A 33 -3.07 4.58 -4.41
CA GLY A 33 -3.61 3.22 -4.29
C GLY A 33 -4.61 2.87 -5.39
N LYS A 34 -5.49 3.81 -5.79
CA LYS A 34 -6.42 3.64 -6.91
C LYS A 34 -5.69 3.50 -8.24
N GLY A 35 -4.64 4.28 -8.47
CA GLY A 35 -3.79 4.18 -9.67
C GLY A 35 -3.10 2.83 -9.77
N ILE A 36 -2.40 2.43 -8.70
CA ILE A 36 -1.71 1.14 -8.62
C ILE A 36 -2.71 -0.03 -8.73
N GLY A 37 -3.83 0.04 -8.01
CA GLY A 37 -4.86 -1.00 -8.03
C GLY A 37 -5.49 -1.20 -9.41
N SER A 38 -5.77 -0.11 -10.12
CA SER A 38 -6.26 -0.17 -11.51
C SER A 38 -5.22 -0.79 -12.44
N GLY A 39 -3.94 -0.42 -12.29
CA GLY A 39 -2.84 -1.00 -13.07
C GLY A 39 -2.69 -2.51 -12.85
N ILE A 40 -2.69 -2.95 -11.59
CA ILE A 40 -2.61 -4.38 -11.23
C ILE A 40 -3.84 -5.14 -11.77
N LYS A 41 -5.05 -4.56 -11.67
CA LYS A 41 -6.28 -5.17 -12.18
C LYS A 41 -6.21 -5.39 -13.69
N ASN A 42 -5.81 -4.37 -14.44
CA ASN A 42 -5.69 -4.46 -15.90
C ASN A 42 -4.60 -5.45 -16.31
N PHE A 43 -3.44 -5.42 -15.63
CA PHE A 43 -2.36 -6.37 -15.87
C PHE A 43 -2.82 -7.82 -15.65
N LYS A 44 -3.55 -8.08 -14.55
CA LYS A 44 -4.09 -9.40 -14.25
C LYS A 44 -5.14 -9.87 -15.25
N ALA A 45 -5.97 -8.96 -15.76
CA ALA A 45 -6.97 -9.25 -16.79
C ALA A 45 -6.29 -9.68 -18.10
N SER A 46 -5.36 -8.88 -18.62
CA SER A 46 -4.63 -9.20 -19.86
C SER A 46 -3.84 -10.50 -19.77
N MET A 47 -3.26 -10.81 -18.60
CA MET A 47 -2.59 -12.09 -18.37
C MET A 47 -3.54 -13.28 -18.37
N LYS A 48 -4.78 -13.10 -17.90
CA LYS A 48 -5.81 -14.15 -17.88
C LYS A 48 -6.34 -14.41 -19.28
N ASP A 49 -6.63 -13.35 -20.03
CA ASP A 49 -7.10 -13.44 -21.42
C ASP A 49 -6.04 -14.13 -22.30
N SER A 50 -4.75 -13.82 -22.09
CA SER A 50 -3.63 -14.48 -22.78
C SER A 50 -3.43 -15.96 -22.40
N ALA A 51 -3.94 -16.38 -21.23
CA ALA A 51 -3.86 -17.76 -20.76
C ALA A 51 -5.06 -18.60 -21.22
N GLU A 52 -6.21 -17.97 -21.49
CA GLU A 52 -7.42 -18.62 -22.01
C GLU A 52 -7.42 -18.76 -23.54
N GLU A 53 -6.53 -18.06 -24.27
CA GLU A 53 -6.38 -18.17 -25.73
C GLU A 53 -5.37 -19.26 -26.18
N LYS A 54 -5.20 -20.32 -25.38
CA LYS A 54 -4.45 -21.54 -25.76
C LYS A 54 -5.28 -22.79 -25.67
#